data_AF-A0A1G6TN08-F1
#
_entry.id   AF-A0A1G6TN08-F1
#
_cell.length_a   1.000
_cell.length_b   1.000
_cell.length_c   1.000
_cell.angle_alpha   90.00
_cell.angle_beta   90.00
_cell.angle_gamma   90.00
#
_symmetry.space_group_name_H-M   'P 1'
#
loop_
_entity.id
_entity.type
_entity.pdbx_description
1 polymer ?
#
loop_
_entity_poly.entity_id
_entity_poly.type
_entity_poly.pdbx_seq_one_letter_code
_entity_poly.pdbx_strand_id
1 'polypeptide(L)'
;MQNTDRLEVFQHLLISVSEGEKELLREQLALPRQGIWELDHAEGSRVHSWAGAPQPIRYMSDEATLWLMDIGPNLQVSNIVPRKRSQFDKGTYNALLQSFVEEVARPALRGTSATLELTEPYISIYDCLSKDAAEKLGQFSFAANKSTGASHPMDKARWLSFLIAAHNDVERELTTEFLERWLVEAWDWPETVASELALEYDFAGDLLQAYDKAKQK
;
A
#
# COMPACT_ATOMS: atom_id res chain seq x y z
N MET A 1 5.52 15.39 -16.97
CA MET A 1 5.81 16.00 -15.66
C MET A 1 5.54 14.90 -14.65
N GLN A 2 6.59 14.21 -14.18
CA GLN A 2 6.41 13.22 -13.11
C GLN A 2 6.04 13.98 -11.83
N ASN A 3 5.07 13.44 -11.09
CA ASN A 3 4.57 14.04 -9.86
C ASN A 3 5.62 13.77 -8.76
N THR A 4 6.54 14.71 -8.55
CA THR A 4 7.71 14.55 -7.65
C THR A 4 7.37 14.40 -6.17
N ASP A 5 6.09 14.55 -5.83
CA ASP A 5 5.63 14.68 -4.46
C ASP A 5 4.70 13.52 -4.04
N ARG A 6 4.40 12.58 -4.95
CA ARG A 6 3.49 11.46 -4.68
C ARG A 6 3.86 10.21 -5.46
N LEU A 7 3.78 9.06 -4.79
CA LEU A 7 3.98 7.74 -5.37
C LEU A 7 2.64 7.03 -5.51
N GLU A 8 2.35 6.46 -6.67
CA GLU A 8 1.14 5.65 -6.85
C GLU A 8 1.27 4.34 -6.04
N VAL A 9 0.24 3.96 -5.29
CA VAL A 9 0.21 2.73 -4.48
C VAL A 9 -1.06 1.94 -4.77
N PHE A 10 -1.06 0.64 -4.45
CA PHE A 10 -2.29 -0.14 -4.52
C PHE A 10 -3.28 0.35 -3.47
N GLN A 11 -4.53 0.54 -3.88
CA GLN A 11 -5.61 0.82 -2.96
C GLN A 11 -6.04 -0.47 -2.25
N HIS A 12 -6.44 -0.32 -1.00
CA HIS A 12 -7.02 -1.38 -0.20
C HIS A 12 -8.45 -1.03 0.16
N LEU A 13 -9.35 -2.00 0.03
CA LEU A 13 -10.75 -1.89 0.40
C LEU A 13 -11.01 -2.73 1.64
N LEU A 14 -11.52 -2.07 2.68
CA LEU A 14 -12.04 -2.67 3.90
C LEU A 14 -13.50 -2.28 4.07
N ILE A 15 -14.35 -3.26 4.35
CA ILE A 15 -15.75 -3.05 4.71
C ILE A 15 -15.94 -3.55 6.13
N SER A 16 -16.22 -2.64 7.05
CA SER A 16 -16.43 -2.97 8.46
C SER A 16 -17.92 -3.15 8.73
N VAL A 17 -18.29 -4.22 9.41
CA VAL A 17 -19.70 -4.58 9.61
C VAL A 17 -19.97 -4.81 11.09
N SER A 18 -21.09 -4.27 11.57
CA SER A 18 -21.55 -4.50 12.94
C SER A 18 -21.86 -5.98 13.17
N GLU A 19 -21.64 -6.43 14.41
CA GLU A 19 -21.95 -7.79 14.83
C GLU A 19 -23.44 -8.09 14.60
N GLY A 20 -23.75 -9.10 13.78
CA GLY A 20 -25.12 -9.49 13.41
C GLY A 20 -25.63 -9.01 12.05
N GLU A 21 -25.00 -8.02 11.40
CA GLU A 21 -25.43 -7.53 10.07
C GLU A 21 -24.66 -8.14 8.91
N LYS A 22 -23.68 -9.00 9.21
CA LYS A 22 -22.80 -9.57 8.20
C LYS A 22 -23.53 -10.46 7.20
N GLU A 23 -24.50 -11.26 7.66
CA GLU A 23 -25.27 -12.11 6.77
C GLU A 23 -26.14 -11.27 5.83
N LEU A 24 -26.78 -10.23 6.36
CA LEU A 24 -27.52 -9.26 5.56
C LEU A 24 -26.62 -8.60 4.49
N LEU A 25 -25.40 -8.20 4.85
CA LEU A 25 -24.47 -7.66 3.87
C LEU A 25 -24.09 -8.69 2.80
N ARG A 26 -23.88 -9.96 3.17
CA ARG A 26 -23.59 -11.02 2.19
C ARG A 26 -24.76 -11.23 1.23
N GLU A 27 -25.99 -11.19 1.72
CA GLU A 27 -27.19 -11.22 0.87
C GLU A 27 -27.23 -10.03 -0.09
N GLN A 28 -26.95 -8.81 0.40
CA GLN A 28 -26.92 -7.60 -0.41
C GLN A 28 -25.81 -7.60 -1.48
N LEU A 29 -24.66 -8.20 -1.16
CA LEU A 29 -23.54 -8.42 -2.07
C LEU A 29 -23.89 -9.46 -3.15
N ALA A 30 -24.70 -10.46 -2.82
CA ALA A 30 -25.14 -11.49 -3.77
C ALA A 30 -26.24 -11.03 -4.74
N LEU A 31 -26.84 -9.85 -4.52
CA LEU A 31 -27.84 -9.31 -5.43
C LEU A 31 -27.23 -8.95 -6.79
N PRO A 32 -27.91 -9.27 -7.92
CA PRO A 32 -27.46 -8.83 -9.24
C PRO A 32 -27.32 -7.31 -9.32
N ARG A 33 -26.21 -6.83 -9.89
CA ARG A 33 -25.93 -5.41 -10.11
C ARG A 33 -25.70 -5.14 -11.59
N GLN A 34 -25.93 -3.90 -12.01
CA GLN A 34 -25.49 -3.43 -13.33
C GLN A 34 -24.02 -3.03 -13.21
N GLY A 35 -23.18 -3.48 -14.15
CA GLY A 35 -21.75 -3.21 -14.10
C GLY A 35 -20.94 -4.25 -14.87
N ILE A 36 -19.62 -4.18 -14.71
CA ILE A 36 -18.69 -5.17 -15.28
C ILE A 36 -18.48 -6.36 -14.35
N TRP A 37 -18.92 -6.27 -13.09
CA TRP A 37 -18.71 -7.28 -12.07
C TRP A 37 -19.92 -8.20 -11.93
N GLU A 38 -19.68 -9.48 -12.13
CA GLU A 38 -20.64 -10.55 -11.93
C GLU A 38 -20.22 -11.42 -10.75
N LEU A 39 -21.17 -11.77 -9.88
CA LEU A 39 -20.91 -12.71 -8.80
C LEU A 39 -20.63 -14.09 -9.41
N ASP A 40 -19.49 -14.68 -9.05
CA ASP A 40 -19.16 -16.02 -9.50
C ASP A 40 -19.79 -17.06 -8.57
N HIS A 41 -20.92 -17.61 -9.04
CA HIS A 41 -21.68 -18.65 -8.35
C HIS A 41 -21.06 -20.05 -8.44
N ALA A 42 -19.93 -20.23 -9.13
CA ALA A 42 -19.33 -21.56 -9.24
C ALA A 42 -18.86 -22.05 -7.86
N GLU A 43 -19.55 -23.09 -7.36
CA GLU A 43 -19.15 -23.88 -6.19
C GLU A 43 -17.69 -24.32 -6.34
N GLY A 44 -16.85 -23.92 -5.39
CA GLY A 44 -15.54 -24.55 -5.22
C GLY A 44 -14.48 -24.15 -6.25
N SER A 45 -14.00 -22.91 -6.18
CA SER A 45 -12.57 -22.75 -6.41
C SER A 45 -11.84 -23.54 -5.33
N ARG A 46 -10.96 -24.46 -5.73
CA ARG A 46 -10.05 -25.27 -4.88
C ARG A 46 -9.03 -24.41 -4.09
N VAL A 47 -9.40 -23.24 -3.61
CA VAL A 47 -8.70 -22.60 -2.50
C VAL A 47 -8.94 -23.54 -1.34
N HIS A 48 -7.87 -24.18 -0.85
CA HIS A 48 -7.95 -25.05 0.31
C HIS A 48 -8.49 -24.22 1.48
N SER A 49 -9.81 -24.25 1.69
CA SER A 49 -10.38 -23.80 2.94
C SER A 49 -9.77 -24.71 3.98
N TRP A 50 -8.84 -24.19 4.77
CA TRP A 50 -8.54 -24.81 6.05
C TRP A 50 -9.90 -25.00 6.76
N ALA A 51 -10.13 -26.18 7.30
CA ALA A 51 -11.44 -26.53 7.84
C ALA A 51 -11.89 -25.47 8.87
N GLY A 52 -12.92 -24.69 8.54
CA GLY A 52 -13.46 -23.61 9.36
C GLY A 52 -13.33 -22.19 8.80
N ALA A 53 -12.59 -21.94 7.71
CA ALA A 53 -12.58 -20.62 7.07
C ALA A 53 -13.91 -20.29 6.39
N PRO A 54 -14.42 -19.05 6.50
CA PRO A 54 -15.51 -18.59 5.65
C PRO A 54 -15.06 -18.65 4.17
N GLN A 55 -15.97 -19.08 3.28
CA GLN A 55 -15.65 -19.07 1.85
C GLN A 55 -15.51 -17.62 1.36
N PRO A 56 -14.49 -17.31 0.55
CA PRO A 56 -14.38 -16.01 -0.08
C PRO A 56 -15.53 -15.77 -1.05
N ILE A 57 -15.97 -14.52 -1.15
CA ILE A 57 -16.90 -14.08 -2.19
C ILE A 57 -16.07 -13.70 -3.41
N ARG A 58 -16.42 -14.22 -4.58
CA ARG A 58 -15.65 -14.01 -5.81
C ARG A 58 -16.49 -13.26 -6.83
N TYR A 59 -15.90 -12.23 -7.43
CA TYR A 59 -16.48 -11.51 -8.56
C TYR A 59 -15.61 -11.65 -9.80
N MET A 60 -16.25 -11.70 -10.96
CA MET A 60 -15.57 -11.76 -12.25
C MET A 60 -16.00 -10.61 -13.14
N SER A 61 -15.07 -10.11 -13.93
CA SER A 61 -15.32 -9.31 -15.11
C SER A 61 -14.66 -9.95 -16.32
N ASP A 62 -14.78 -9.32 -17.49
CA ASP A 62 -14.04 -9.73 -18.69
C ASP A 62 -12.52 -9.62 -18.53
N GLU A 63 -12.04 -8.78 -17.62
CA GLU A 63 -10.61 -8.52 -17.43
C GLU A 63 -10.03 -9.15 -16.19
N ALA A 64 -10.82 -9.35 -15.13
CA ALA A 64 -10.31 -9.61 -13.80
C ALA A 64 -11.16 -10.59 -12.98
N THR A 65 -10.53 -11.18 -11.96
CA THR A 65 -11.18 -11.90 -10.88
C THR A 65 -10.83 -11.23 -9.56
N LEU A 66 -11.84 -10.82 -8.80
CA LEU A 66 -11.70 -10.16 -7.50
C LEU A 66 -12.11 -11.11 -6.38
N TRP A 67 -11.31 -11.15 -5.32
CA TRP A 67 -11.55 -11.96 -4.13
C TRP A 67 -11.86 -11.08 -2.92
N LEU A 68 -13.05 -11.23 -2.37
CA LEU A 68 -13.50 -10.58 -1.15
C LEU A 68 -13.46 -11.61 -0.01
N MET A 69 -12.46 -11.45 0.86
CA MET A 69 -12.23 -12.32 2.01
C MET A 69 -13.01 -11.83 3.22
N ASP A 70 -13.40 -12.78 4.03
CA ASP A 70 -13.91 -12.55 5.37
C ASP A 70 -12.75 -12.63 6.37
N ILE A 71 -12.53 -11.55 7.12
CA ILE A 71 -11.42 -11.41 8.06
C ILE A 71 -11.91 -11.06 9.47
N GLY A 72 -12.99 -11.70 9.94
CA GLY A 72 -13.54 -11.50 11.28
C GLY A 72 -14.67 -10.47 11.27
N PRO A 73 -14.53 -9.26 11.85
CA PRO A 73 -15.59 -8.24 11.77
C PRO A 73 -15.70 -7.59 10.38
N ASN A 74 -14.71 -7.80 9.50
CA ASN A 74 -14.59 -7.06 8.25
C ASN A 74 -14.60 -7.98 7.02
N LEU A 75 -14.94 -7.40 5.88
CA LEU A 75 -14.66 -7.96 4.55
C LEU A 75 -13.54 -7.15 3.90
N GLN A 76 -12.61 -7.82 3.22
CA GLN A 76 -11.46 -7.17 2.58
C GLN A 76 -11.24 -7.73 1.18
N VAL A 77 -10.96 -6.86 0.21
CA VAL A 77 -10.48 -7.33 -1.09
C VAL A 77 -9.04 -7.79 -0.94
N SER A 78 -8.82 -9.09 -1.05
CA SER A 78 -7.49 -9.68 -0.89
C SER A 78 -6.66 -9.62 -2.16
N ASN A 79 -7.30 -9.73 -3.33
CA ASN A 79 -6.61 -9.64 -4.62
C ASN A 79 -7.56 -9.36 -5.79
N ILE A 80 -7.02 -8.75 -6.84
CA ILE A 80 -7.63 -8.60 -8.16
C ILE A 80 -6.65 -9.14 -9.20
N VAL A 81 -6.97 -10.30 -9.78
CA VAL A 81 -6.07 -11.04 -10.67
C VAL A 81 -6.52 -10.89 -12.12
N PRO A 82 -5.63 -10.58 -13.07
CA PRO A 82 -6.00 -10.49 -14.47
C PRO A 82 -6.39 -11.85 -15.06
N ARG A 83 -7.34 -11.85 -15.99
CA ARG A 83 -7.79 -13.05 -16.72
C ARG A 83 -7.13 -13.20 -18.09
N LYS A 84 -6.67 -12.10 -18.70
CA LYS A 84 -6.15 -12.05 -20.08
C LYS A 84 -4.68 -11.63 -20.19
N ARG A 85 -4.05 -11.21 -19.08
CA ARG A 85 -2.66 -10.72 -19.02
C ARG A 85 -1.95 -11.26 -17.78
N SER A 86 -0.63 -11.09 -17.70
CA SER A 86 0.17 -11.59 -16.57
C SER A 86 -0.05 -10.80 -15.28
N GLN A 87 -0.10 -9.48 -15.35
CA GLN A 87 -0.27 -8.60 -14.19
C GLN A 87 -0.93 -7.27 -14.57
N PHE A 88 -1.52 -6.60 -13.56
CA PHE A 88 -1.97 -5.22 -13.64
C PHE A 88 -0.87 -4.28 -13.14
N ASP A 89 -0.77 -3.08 -13.72
CA ASP A 89 -0.12 -1.95 -13.04
C ASP A 89 -1.04 -1.40 -11.94
N LYS A 90 -0.51 -0.49 -11.11
CA LYS A 90 -1.23 0.08 -9.96
C LYS A 90 -2.47 0.86 -10.41
N GLY A 91 -2.34 1.69 -11.44
CA GLY A 91 -3.47 2.45 -11.98
C GLY A 91 -4.61 1.57 -12.47
N THR A 92 -4.32 0.51 -13.22
CA THR A 92 -5.37 -0.40 -13.70
C THR A 92 -5.99 -1.20 -12.54
N TYR A 93 -5.16 -1.67 -11.60
CA TYR A 93 -5.65 -2.36 -10.40
C TYR A 93 -6.61 -1.46 -9.60
N ASN A 94 -6.19 -0.22 -9.34
CA ASN A 94 -6.95 0.76 -8.58
C ASN A 94 -8.26 1.13 -9.28
N ALA A 95 -8.23 1.31 -10.61
CA ALA A 95 -9.42 1.58 -11.40
C ALA A 95 -10.45 0.43 -11.32
N LEU A 96 -9.98 -0.82 -11.38
CA LEU A 96 -10.84 -2.00 -11.20
C LEU A 96 -11.43 -2.07 -9.80
N LEU A 97 -10.63 -1.80 -8.76
CA LEU A 97 -11.12 -1.76 -7.38
C LEU A 97 -12.16 -0.65 -7.18
N GLN A 98 -11.95 0.54 -7.75
CA GLN A 98 -12.90 1.65 -7.69
C GLN A 98 -14.21 1.31 -8.42
N SER A 99 -14.15 0.67 -9.58
CA SER A 99 -15.34 0.17 -10.28
C SER A 99 -16.11 -0.83 -9.41
N PHE A 100 -15.43 -1.77 -8.74
CA PHE A 100 -16.08 -2.69 -7.80
C PHE A 100 -16.75 -1.95 -6.63
N VAL A 101 -16.08 -0.93 -6.09
CA VAL A 101 -16.63 -0.10 -5.00
C VAL A 101 -17.94 0.58 -5.44
N GLU A 102 -17.95 1.21 -6.60
CA GLU A 102 -19.11 1.98 -7.08
C GLU A 102 -20.26 1.08 -7.57
N GLU A 103 -19.96 -0.02 -8.25
CA GLU A 103 -20.95 -0.90 -8.87
C GLU A 103 -21.53 -1.94 -7.91
N VAL A 104 -20.74 -2.40 -6.93
CA VAL A 104 -21.09 -3.52 -6.07
C VAL A 104 -21.09 -3.14 -4.59
N ALA A 105 -19.96 -2.65 -4.05
CA ALA A 105 -19.83 -2.48 -2.60
C ALA A 105 -20.76 -1.38 -2.07
N ARG A 106 -20.66 -0.13 -2.55
CA ARG A 106 -21.52 0.97 -2.08
C ARG A 106 -23.02 0.66 -2.24
N PRO A 107 -23.48 0.08 -3.36
CA PRO A 107 -24.87 -0.33 -3.47
C PRO A 107 -25.30 -1.42 -2.49
N ALA A 108 -24.40 -2.32 -2.07
CA ALA A 108 -24.67 -3.37 -1.08
C ALA A 108 -24.71 -2.85 0.37
N LEU A 109 -24.00 -1.76 0.65
CA LEU A 109 -24.00 -1.13 1.98
C LEU A 109 -25.29 -0.34 2.28
N ARG A 110 -26.13 -0.05 1.27
CA ARG A 110 -27.36 0.74 1.46
C ARG A 110 -28.31 0.02 2.41
N GLY A 111 -28.64 0.68 3.51
CA GLY A 111 -29.55 0.14 4.53
C GLY A 111 -28.88 -0.78 5.56
N THR A 112 -27.55 -0.86 5.56
CA THR A 112 -26.75 -1.50 6.61
C THR A 112 -26.03 -0.43 7.44
N SER A 113 -25.53 -0.80 8.63
CA SER A 113 -24.63 0.05 9.41
C SER A 113 -23.15 -0.09 8.99
N ALA A 114 -22.87 -0.87 7.95
CA ALA A 114 -21.50 -1.13 7.51
C ALA A 114 -20.83 0.14 6.96
N THR A 115 -19.54 0.27 7.24
CA THR A 115 -18.69 1.34 6.72
C THR A 115 -17.75 0.81 5.65
N LEU A 116 -17.35 1.67 4.73
CA LEU A 116 -16.42 1.36 3.66
C LEU A 116 -15.24 2.31 3.73
N GLU A 117 -14.04 1.72 3.82
CA GLU A 117 -12.77 2.41 3.79
C GLU A 117 -12.00 1.98 2.54
N LEU A 118 -11.69 2.94 1.68
CA LEU A 118 -10.84 2.76 0.51
C LEU A 118 -9.63 3.68 0.70
N THR A 119 -8.43 3.12 0.72
CA THR A 119 -7.21 3.92 0.90
C THR A 119 -6.96 4.81 -0.32
N GLU A 120 -6.19 5.89 -0.15
CA GLU A 120 -5.81 6.77 -1.26
C GLU A 120 -4.92 6.02 -2.28
N PRO A 121 -5.03 6.33 -3.58
CA PRO A 121 -4.21 5.70 -4.63
C PRO A 121 -2.80 6.28 -4.71
N TYR A 122 -2.50 7.29 -3.89
CA TYR A 122 -1.21 7.96 -3.83
C TYR A 122 -0.80 8.15 -2.39
N ILE A 123 0.50 8.02 -2.15
CA ILE A 123 1.13 8.32 -0.86
C ILE A 123 2.22 9.36 -1.06
N SER A 124 2.34 10.26 -0.11
CA SER A 124 3.38 11.28 -0.02
C SER A 124 4.50 10.80 0.89
N ILE A 125 5.72 11.32 0.70
CA ILE A 125 6.83 11.05 1.64
C ILE A 125 6.52 11.56 3.06
N TYR A 126 5.66 12.59 3.15
CA TYR A 126 5.19 13.17 4.41
C TYR A 126 4.15 12.28 5.13
N ASP A 127 3.61 11.27 4.46
CA ASP A 127 2.76 10.27 5.12
C ASP A 127 3.60 9.20 5.82
N CYS A 128 4.90 9.10 5.51
CA CYS A 128 5.82 8.09 6.07
C CYS A 128 6.88 8.66 7.03
N LEU A 129 7.07 9.97 6.99
CA LEU A 129 8.08 10.71 7.73
C LEU A 129 7.47 11.99 8.29
N SER A 130 7.91 12.37 9.48
CA SER A 130 7.76 13.72 9.99
C SER A 130 8.30 14.75 9.00
N LYS A 131 7.77 15.96 9.09
CA LYS A 131 8.17 17.08 8.23
C LYS A 131 9.68 17.31 8.22
N ASP A 132 10.35 17.22 9.37
CA ASP A 132 11.79 17.45 9.47
C ASP A 132 12.61 16.40 8.71
N ALA A 133 12.27 15.12 8.88
CA ALA A 133 12.95 14.03 8.19
C ALA A 133 12.69 14.07 6.68
N ALA A 134 11.45 14.32 6.25
CA ALA A 134 11.09 14.47 4.84
C ALA A 134 11.83 15.64 4.17
N GLU A 135 11.92 16.80 4.83
CA GLU A 135 12.67 17.94 4.31
C GLU A 135 14.17 17.65 4.18
N LYS A 136 14.77 16.96 5.14
CA LYS A 136 16.19 16.56 5.07
C LYS A 136 16.45 15.54 3.96
N LEU A 137 15.55 14.58 3.78
CA LEU A 137 15.60 13.62 2.68
C LEU A 137 15.52 14.34 1.33
N GLY A 138 14.59 15.29 1.19
CA GLY A 138 14.47 16.14 0.00
C GLY A 138 15.73 16.99 -0.25
N GLN A 139 16.27 17.63 0.79
CA GLN A 139 17.51 18.44 0.69
C GLN A 139 18.70 17.60 0.21
N PHE A 140 18.85 16.38 0.71
CA PHE A 140 19.83 15.45 0.17
C PHE A 140 19.55 15.13 -1.30
N SER A 141 18.33 14.70 -1.61
CA SER A 141 17.95 14.22 -2.94
C SER A 141 18.14 15.27 -4.05
N PHE A 142 17.73 16.51 -3.78
CA PHE A 142 17.79 17.60 -4.77
C PHE A 142 19.18 18.23 -4.91
N ALA A 143 20.07 18.07 -3.93
CA ALA A 143 21.41 18.66 -3.96
C ALA A 143 22.52 17.67 -4.34
N ALA A 144 22.30 16.38 -4.11
CA ALA A 144 23.31 15.35 -4.33
C ALA A 144 23.52 15.05 -5.81
N ASN A 145 24.75 14.66 -6.15
CA ASN A 145 24.98 14.01 -7.43
C ASN A 145 24.46 12.57 -7.36
N LYS A 146 23.32 12.31 -8.01
CA LYS A 146 22.63 11.01 -7.95
C LYS A 146 23.44 9.83 -8.51
N SER A 147 24.46 10.08 -9.32
CA SER A 147 25.37 9.03 -9.81
C SER A 147 26.38 8.55 -8.75
N THR A 148 26.54 9.29 -7.66
CA THR A 148 27.55 9.01 -6.62
C THR A 148 26.98 8.82 -5.22
N GLY A 149 25.65 8.88 -5.06
CA GLY A 149 25.00 8.69 -3.77
C GLY A 149 25.51 9.67 -2.71
N ALA A 150 25.77 9.13 -1.51
CA ALA A 150 26.31 9.86 -0.38
C ALA A 150 27.86 9.92 -0.33
N SER A 151 28.55 9.64 -1.45
CA SER A 151 30.03 9.55 -1.45
C SER A 151 30.73 10.89 -1.29
N HIS A 152 30.16 11.98 -1.81
CA HIS A 152 30.75 13.30 -1.68
C HIS A 152 30.57 13.84 -0.24
N PRO A 153 31.57 14.50 0.39
CA PRO A 153 31.48 14.90 1.81
C PRO A 153 30.24 15.72 2.17
N MET A 154 29.80 16.62 1.29
CA MET A 154 28.58 17.41 1.53
C MET A 154 27.31 16.57 1.41
N ASP A 155 27.28 15.61 0.49
CA ASP A 155 26.12 14.74 0.27
C ASP A 155 26.02 13.73 1.41
N LYS A 156 27.16 13.21 1.86
CA LYS A 156 27.27 12.42 3.10
C LYS A 156 26.71 13.15 4.30
N ALA A 157 27.05 14.42 4.48
CA ALA A 157 26.55 15.20 5.62
C ALA A 157 25.03 15.38 5.58
N ARG A 158 24.46 15.67 4.41
CA ARG A 158 22.99 15.77 4.23
C ARG A 158 22.31 14.43 4.48
N TRP A 159 22.88 13.35 3.95
CA TRP A 159 22.39 12.00 4.12
C TRP A 159 22.37 11.58 5.60
N LEU A 160 23.50 11.74 6.30
CA LEU A 160 23.57 11.48 7.75
C LEU A 160 22.57 12.33 8.54
N SER A 161 22.36 13.59 8.14
CA SER A 161 21.34 14.43 8.79
C SER A 161 19.94 13.86 8.62
N PHE A 162 19.59 13.34 7.44
CA PHE A 162 18.33 12.64 7.22
C PHE A 162 18.23 11.38 8.09
N LEU A 163 19.26 10.54 8.10
CA LEU A 163 19.26 9.28 8.87
C LEU A 163 19.02 9.51 10.37
N ILE A 164 19.67 10.53 10.93
CA ILE A 164 19.48 10.91 12.34
C ILE A 164 18.06 11.43 12.57
N ALA A 165 17.53 12.27 11.67
CA ALA A 165 16.16 12.78 11.80
C ALA A 165 15.12 11.66 11.71
N ALA A 166 15.27 10.75 10.75
CA ALA A 166 14.39 9.60 10.58
C ALA A 166 14.46 8.62 11.77
N HIS A 167 15.62 8.47 12.43
CA HIS A 167 15.74 7.65 13.63
C HIS A 167 15.01 8.24 14.84
N ASN A 168 15.05 9.56 15.01
CA ASN A 168 14.35 10.25 16.10
C ASN A 168 12.84 10.39 15.86
N ASP A 169 12.37 10.00 14.68
CA ASP A 169 11.00 10.13 14.26
C ASP A 169 10.13 9.03 14.87
N VAL A 170 9.18 9.44 15.72
CA VAL A 170 8.24 8.52 16.39
C VAL A 170 7.13 8.08 15.44
N GLU A 171 6.89 8.83 14.36
CA GLU A 171 5.86 8.57 13.35
C GLU A 171 6.44 7.82 12.13
N ARG A 172 7.66 7.26 12.26
CA ARG A 172 8.34 6.57 11.17
C ARG A 172 7.60 5.30 10.75
N GLU A 173 6.97 5.36 9.58
CA GLU A 173 6.45 4.20 8.85
C GLU A 173 7.23 3.92 7.56
N LEU A 174 8.29 4.70 7.30
CA LEU A 174 9.15 4.52 6.13
C LEU A 174 9.91 3.19 6.19
N THR A 175 9.62 2.29 5.25
CA THR A 175 10.35 1.03 5.06
C THR A 175 11.49 1.21 4.06
N THR A 176 12.49 0.33 4.13
CA THR A 176 13.63 0.28 3.20
C THR A 176 13.18 0.17 1.75
N GLU A 177 12.25 -0.75 1.47
CA GLU A 177 11.71 -0.98 0.12
C GLU A 177 10.89 0.22 -0.39
N PHE A 178 10.16 0.90 0.51
CA PHE A 178 9.46 2.12 0.13
C PHE A 178 10.42 3.26 -0.19
N LEU A 179 11.48 3.45 0.61
CA LEU A 179 12.49 4.48 0.39
C LEU A 179 13.21 4.27 -0.96
N GLU A 180 13.66 3.05 -1.24
CA GLU A 180 14.29 2.72 -2.53
C GLU A 180 13.36 3.08 -3.69
N ARG A 181 12.12 2.61 -3.61
CA ARG A 181 11.10 2.87 -4.63
C ARG A 181 10.82 4.36 -4.80
N TRP A 182 10.75 5.13 -3.70
CA TRP A 182 10.54 6.57 -3.74
C TRP A 182 11.69 7.28 -4.46
N LEU A 183 12.94 6.94 -4.13
CA LEU A 183 14.12 7.52 -4.76
C LEU A 183 14.11 7.27 -6.26
N VAL A 184 13.77 6.05 -6.70
CA VAL A 184 13.72 5.68 -8.12
C VAL A 184 12.53 6.32 -8.84
N GLU A 185 11.30 6.05 -8.38
CA GLU A 185 10.09 6.38 -9.14
C GLU A 185 9.69 7.86 -9.03
N ALA A 186 9.85 8.48 -7.84
CA ALA A 186 9.42 9.86 -7.63
C ALA A 186 10.55 10.85 -7.91
N TRP A 187 11.79 10.48 -7.58
CA TRP A 187 12.95 11.35 -7.66
C TRP A 187 14.02 10.89 -8.64
N ASP A 188 13.77 9.91 -9.50
CA ASP A 188 14.64 9.58 -10.64
C ASP A 188 16.11 9.32 -10.23
N TRP A 189 16.31 8.61 -9.12
CA TRP A 189 17.61 8.08 -8.74
C TRP A 189 17.93 6.82 -9.55
N PRO A 190 19.20 6.59 -9.94
CA PRO A 190 19.60 5.31 -10.50
C PRO A 190 19.29 4.17 -9.52
N GLU A 191 18.68 3.09 -10.01
CA GLU A 191 18.22 1.95 -9.20
C GLU A 191 19.32 1.39 -8.29
N THR A 192 20.53 1.21 -8.82
CA THR A 192 21.67 0.70 -8.03
C THR A 192 22.04 1.63 -6.88
N VAL A 193 21.99 2.95 -7.09
CA VAL A 193 22.33 3.94 -6.07
C VAL A 193 21.20 4.09 -5.05
N ALA A 194 19.95 4.03 -5.50
CA ALA A 194 18.79 4.02 -4.60
C ALA A 194 18.81 2.80 -3.67
N SER A 195 19.15 1.62 -4.21
CA SER A 195 19.28 0.39 -3.44
C SER A 195 20.40 0.48 -2.40
N GLU A 196 21.57 1.03 -2.77
CA GLU A 196 22.67 1.30 -1.83
C GLU A 196 22.22 2.24 -0.69
N LEU A 197 21.54 3.35 -1.02
CA LEU A 197 21.03 4.29 -0.02
C LEU A 197 19.98 3.64 0.90
N ALA A 198 19.12 2.77 0.37
CA ALA A 198 18.14 2.05 1.17
C ALA A 198 18.82 1.09 2.16
N LEU A 199 19.85 0.36 1.73
CA LEU A 199 20.66 -0.48 2.62
C LEU A 199 21.38 0.33 3.70
N GLU A 200 21.93 1.50 3.35
CA GLU A 200 22.53 2.41 4.32
C GLU A 200 21.50 2.91 5.35
N TYR A 201 20.27 3.17 4.92
CA TYR A 201 19.18 3.60 5.80
C TYR A 201 18.78 2.51 6.80
N ASP A 202 18.65 1.27 6.34
CA ASP A 202 18.36 0.11 7.19
C ASP A 202 19.46 -0.10 8.24
N PHE A 203 20.71 -0.15 7.77
CA PHE A 203 21.88 -0.29 8.62
C PHE A 203 22.00 0.85 9.66
N ALA A 204 21.75 2.09 9.26
CA ALA A 204 21.80 3.24 10.16
C ALA A 204 20.73 3.17 11.25
N GLY A 205 19.53 2.67 10.93
CA GLY A 205 18.47 2.43 11.92
C GLY A 205 18.91 1.48 13.02
N ASP A 206 19.47 0.33 12.63
CA ASP A 206 20.00 -0.66 13.57
C ASP A 206 21.15 -0.08 14.41
N LEU A 207 22.07 0.63 13.77
CA LEU A 207 23.23 1.24 14.44
C LEU A 207 22.81 2.29 15.48
N LEU A 208 21.91 3.20 15.11
CA LEU A 208 21.45 4.27 15.99
C LEU A 208 20.61 3.72 17.14
N GLN A 209 19.79 2.71 16.90
CA GLN A 209 19.07 2.02 17.97
C GLN A 209 20.03 1.33 18.96
N ALA A 210 21.08 0.66 18.46
CA ALA A 210 22.11 0.06 19.31
C ALA A 210 22.87 1.13 20.12
N TYR A 211 23.17 2.28 19.50
CA TYR A 211 23.84 3.41 20.14
C TYR A 211 23.01 4.00 21.30
N ASP A 212 21.71 4.21 21.11
CA ASP A 212 20.83 4.72 22.16
C ASP A 212 20.73 3.76 23.35
N LYS A 213 20.62 2.45 23.08
CA LYS A 213 20.66 1.41 24.12
C LYS A 213 21.97 1.40 24.91
N ALA A 214 23.09 1.70 24.26
CA ALA A 214 24.40 1.78 24.92
C ALA A 214 24.52 3.03 25.81
N LYS A 215 23.86 4.13 25.44
CA LYS A 215 23.85 5.39 26.21
C LYS A 215 22.92 5.41 27.42
N GLN A 216 21.91 4.54 27.44
CA GLN A 216 20.96 4.42 28.55
C GLN A 216 21.46 3.53 29.69
N LYS A 217 22.67 2.96 29.56
CA LYS A 217 23.39 2.21 30.60
C LYS A 217 24.33 3.13 31.36
#